data_AF-A0AAN7PHF3-F1
#
_entry.id   AF-A0AAN7PHF3-F1
#
_cell.length_a   1.000
_cell.length_b   1.000
_cell.length_c   1.000
_cell.angle_alpha   90.00
_cell.angle_beta   90.00
_cell.angle_gamma   90.00
#
_symmetry.space_group_name_H-M   'P 1'
#
loop_
_entity.id
_entity.type
_entity.pdbx_description
1 polymer ?
#
loop_
_entity_poly.entity_id
_entity_poly.type
_entity_poly.pdbx_seq_one_letter_code
_entity_poly.pdbx_strand_id
1 'polypeptide(L)'
;MRCSQSLYTLVKLHTFHNFKCLQSYISTFRNVPNRKVKIEQEQKNVLGNVIPSILLNKKIQTVNDWSHVREEILNTNVQITSKSIDSAILSVCMASKKYQLGIEYVEYLKHQKIALGLATLGKYFKLLYLKNYPKNLSEPEEADIYNLYEELRKVYKVFDVFTCENLIHILSLTNYWRECFRLLDEMKISCQPGNVAYSVIIAACFRNNDADLGWSYLNECAEKDRFPSTIAYTSYIDLHEQTQNLETLEKLFKYFQSYDIKCDIEMTNKMINVYKKMKLKAEVITVKNSVKCRNCHNQLQKLELKDEEFDDLKKAIFKNVIIGSNVFYKTTPKEVDEFKWFVANMKKYDVIIDGLNVAYSVGTKHPSHVFAFLVKSAVQHFVLQNKTVLLLGRTHMQKWSKPNWSYVSKNADIFLTQTLSHDDPYLLYCALNSGKNTIIVSRDLMRNHVFKLNDIKLKILFSRWLLQCQYQLLHINDSGKVFFKYPLPYSRTAQKIGNIWHLPCDDSSNNSDLHKWLCLSK
;
A
#
# COMPACT_ATOMS: atom_id res chain seq x y z
N MET A 1 0.16 37.15 8.72
CA MET A 1 1.30 37.19 7.78
C MET A 1 2.60 36.52 8.31
N ARG A 2 2.54 35.47 9.14
CA ARG A 2 3.71 34.66 9.55
C ARG A 2 3.41 33.15 9.56
N CYS A 3 2.65 32.66 8.58
CA CYS A 3 2.34 31.23 8.43
C CYS A 3 2.54 30.69 7.00
N SER A 4 3.03 31.53 6.06
CA SER A 4 3.27 31.15 4.66
C SER A 4 4.73 30.79 4.35
N GLN A 5 5.67 31.03 5.28
CA GLN A 5 7.09 30.70 5.10
C GLN A 5 7.45 29.26 5.51
N SER A 6 6.67 28.58 6.37
CA SER A 6 6.94 27.19 6.76
C SER A 6 6.57 26.17 5.67
N LEU A 7 5.56 26.46 4.85
CA LEU A 7 5.18 25.65 3.68
C LEU A 7 6.20 25.74 2.53
N TYR A 8 6.89 26.88 2.39
CA TYR A 8 7.90 27.06 1.34
C TYR A 8 9.16 26.21 1.59
N THR A 9 9.46 25.91 2.86
CA THR A 9 10.59 25.05 3.25
C THR A 9 10.28 23.56 3.08
N LEU A 10 9.02 23.15 3.28
CA LEU A 10 8.57 21.77 3.08
C LEU A 10 8.55 21.34 1.61
N VAL A 11 8.34 22.27 0.67
CA VAL A 11 8.39 21.97 -0.77
C VAL A 11 9.83 21.79 -1.29
N LYS A 12 10.83 22.44 -0.68
CA LYS A 12 12.24 22.33 -1.12
C LYS A 12 12.94 21.03 -0.71
N LEU A 13 12.43 20.30 0.29
CA LEU A 13 12.99 19.00 0.71
C LEU A 13 12.39 17.81 -0.07
N HIS A 14 11.33 18.04 -0.84
CA HIS A 14 10.61 17.00 -1.59
C HIS A 14 11.30 16.58 -2.92
N THR A 15 12.41 17.20 -3.30
CA THR A 15 13.04 17.05 -4.63
C THR A 15 14.13 15.97 -4.72
N PHE A 16 14.45 15.24 -3.65
CA PHE A 16 15.57 14.27 -3.66
C PHE A 16 15.18 12.79 -3.58
N HIS A 17 13.91 12.43 -3.45
CA HIS A 17 13.48 11.03 -3.41
C HIS A 17 12.36 10.74 -4.40
N ASN A 18 12.68 9.97 -5.44
CA ASN A 18 11.71 9.31 -6.30
C ASN A 18 10.93 8.26 -5.49
N PHE A 19 9.82 8.66 -4.88
CA PHE A 19 8.77 7.73 -4.46
C PHE A 19 7.62 7.78 -5.47
N LYS A 20 7.30 6.64 -6.08
CA LYS A 20 6.13 6.45 -6.95
C LYS A 20 4.77 6.45 -6.21
N CYS A 21 4.70 6.89 -4.95
CA CYS A 21 3.51 6.73 -4.10
C CYS A 21 2.79 8.04 -3.74
N LEU A 22 2.85 9.09 -4.58
CA LEU A 22 2.15 10.37 -4.31
C LEU A 22 1.51 11.04 -5.53
N GLN A 23 1.36 10.33 -6.66
CA GLN A 23 0.61 10.87 -7.81
C GLN A 23 -0.91 10.97 -7.58
N SER A 24 -1.47 10.34 -6.55
CA SER A 24 -2.92 10.42 -6.27
C SER A 24 -3.34 11.62 -5.43
N TYR A 25 -2.41 12.43 -4.91
CA TYR A 25 -2.73 13.56 -4.03
C TYR A 25 -2.68 14.93 -4.73
N ILE A 26 -2.21 14.98 -5.99
CA ILE A 26 -2.12 16.21 -6.79
C ILE A 26 -3.37 16.41 -7.68
N SER A 27 -4.26 15.41 -7.79
CA SER A 27 -5.45 15.51 -8.65
C SER A 27 -6.53 16.48 -8.11
N THR A 28 -6.40 16.99 -6.90
CA THR A 28 -7.43 17.82 -6.25
C THR A 28 -7.21 19.34 -6.35
N PHE A 29 -6.13 19.82 -6.98
CA PHE A 29 -5.92 21.26 -7.23
C PHE A 29 -5.69 21.54 -8.71
N ARG A 30 -6.73 21.32 -9.53
CA ARG A 30 -6.82 21.90 -10.88
C ARG A 30 -7.55 23.23 -10.80
N ASN A 31 -6.79 24.33 -10.83
CA ASN A 31 -7.07 25.59 -11.54
C ASN A 31 -6.12 26.69 -11.06
N VAL A 32 -4.87 26.66 -11.52
CA VAL A 32 -3.97 27.83 -11.50
C VAL A 32 -3.24 27.89 -12.87
N PRO A 33 -3.10 29.06 -13.52
CA PRO A 33 -2.67 29.14 -14.91
C PRO A 33 -1.24 28.66 -15.18
N ASN A 34 -1.09 28.05 -16.35
CA ASN A 34 -0.05 27.11 -16.79
C ASN A 34 1.27 27.77 -17.26
N ARG A 35 1.84 28.71 -16.49
CA ARG A 35 3.16 29.34 -16.80
C ARG A 35 4.30 28.89 -15.90
N LYS A 36 4.03 28.42 -14.66
CA LYS A 36 5.06 27.96 -13.71
C LYS A 36 5.57 26.54 -13.97
N VAL A 37 4.72 25.65 -14.51
CA VAL A 37 5.07 24.23 -14.76
C VAL A 37 6.13 24.09 -15.85
N LYS A 38 6.16 24.99 -16.84
CA LYS A 38 7.15 24.95 -17.94
C LYS A 38 8.55 25.35 -17.46
N ILE A 39 8.64 26.36 -16.59
CA ILE A 39 9.91 26.81 -15.98
C ILE A 39 10.43 25.78 -14.97
N GLU A 40 9.56 25.13 -14.18
CA GLU A 40 9.95 24.06 -13.26
C GLU A 40 10.36 22.75 -13.94
N GLN A 41 9.80 22.44 -15.12
CA GLN A 41 10.21 21.30 -15.94
C GLN A 41 11.54 21.55 -16.69
N GLU A 42 11.76 22.77 -17.19
CA GLU A 42 13.04 23.17 -17.79
C GLU A 42 14.16 23.25 -16.72
N GLN A 43 13.86 23.73 -15.50
CA GLN A 43 14.83 23.78 -14.39
C GLN A 43 15.17 22.40 -13.79
N LYS A 44 14.21 21.45 -13.74
CA LYS A 44 14.48 20.06 -13.34
C LYS A 44 15.43 19.33 -14.28
N ASN A 45 15.42 19.66 -15.58
CA ASN A 45 16.29 19.04 -16.58
C ASN A 45 17.74 19.53 -16.53
N VAL A 46 18.02 20.69 -15.90
CA VAL A 46 19.38 21.23 -15.76
C VAL A 46 20.05 20.71 -14.48
N LEU A 47 19.34 20.68 -13.34
CA LEU A 47 19.87 20.22 -12.06
C LEU A 47 20.22 18.72 -12.01
N GLY A 48 19.49 17.89 -12.75
CA GLY A 48 19.64 16.42 -12.74
C GLY A 48 20.72 15.87 -13.66
N ASN A 49 21.26 16.65 -14.60
CA ASN A 49 22.18 16.15 -15.63
C ASN A 49 23.64 16.58 -15.45
N VAL A 50 23.90 17.72 -14.80
CA VAL A 50 25.26 18.28 -14.70
C VAL A 50 26.18 17.48 -13.75
N ILE A 51 25.73 17.15 -12.54
CA ILE A 51 26.58 16.35 -11.63
C ILE A 51 26.81 14.95 -12.20
N PRO A 52 25.78 14.22 -12.70
CA PRO A 52 26.04 12.93 -13.35
C PRO A 52 26.95 13.05 -14.57
N SER A 53 26.83 14.10 -15.39
CA SER A 53 27.71 14.26 -16.56
C SER A 53 29.16 14.52 -16.16
N ILE A 54 29.41 15.34 -15.13
CA ILE A 54 30.78 15.61 -14.65
C ILE A 54 31.37 14.38 -13.96
N LEU A 55 30.59 13.74 -13.10
CA LEU A 55 31.04 12.62 -12.26
C LEU A 55 31.22 11.32 -13.06
N LEU A 56 30.30 11.00 -13.99
CA LEU A 56 30.29 9.72 -14.68
C LEU A 56 31.11 9.72 -15.98
N ASN A 57 31.38 10.89 -16.58
CA ASN A 57 32.20 10.98 -17.79
C ASN A 57 33.70 11.10 -17.48
N LYS A 58 34.09 11.46 -16.25
CA LYS A 58 35.50 11.52 -15.85
C LYS A 58 35.99 10.15 -15.40
N LYS A 59 37.16 9.74 -15.89
CA LYS A 59 37.92 8.62 -15.32
C LYS A 59 38.61 9.11 -14.05
N ILE A 60 37.98 8.86 -12.91
CA ILE A 60 38.56 9.14 -11.59
C ILE A 60 39.56 8.02 -11.27
N GLN A 61 40.84 8.34 -11.20
CA GLN A 61 41.93 7.39 -10.97
C GLN A 61 42.84 7.80 -9.82
N THR A 62 42.88 9.09 -9.46
CA THR A 62 43.77 9.66 -8.46
C THR A 62 43.03 10.51 -7.44
N VAL A 63 43.68 10.74 -6.28
CA VAL A 63 43.17 11.61 -5.21
C VAL A 63 42.92 13.05 -5.69
N ASN A 64 43.73 13.52 -6.65
CA ASN A 64 43.57 14.86 -7.23
C ASN A 64 42.35 14.97 -8.14
N ASP A 65 41.83 13.87 -8.69
CA ASP A 65 40.64 13.94 -9.54
C ASP A 65 39.40 14.38 -8.75
N TRP A 66 39.34 14.02 -7.46
CA TRP A 66 38.23 14.40 -6.59
C TRP A 66 38.19 15.88 -6.25
N SER A 67 39.34 16.55 -6.06
CA SER A 67 39.35 18.00 -5.85
C SER A 67 38.86 18.74 -7.10
N HIS A 68 39.32 18.34 -8.29
CA HIS A 68 38.88 18.93 -9.56
C HIS A 68 37.38 18.71 -9.80
N VAL A 69 36.85 17.53 -9.51
CA VAL A 69 35.41 17.24 -9.61
C VAL A 69 34.62 18.17 -8.69
N ARG A 70 35.09 18.39 -7.44
CA ARG A 70 34.41 19.29 -6.50
C ARG A 70 34.41 20.73 -6.98
N GLU A 71 35.55 21.23 -7.42
CA GLU A 71 35.70 22.60 -7.93
C GLU A 71 34.81 22.83 -9.15
N GLU A 72 34.80 21.89 -10.10
CA GLU A 72 33.97 22.00 -11.31
C GLU A 72 32.47 22.00 -10.97
N ILE A 73 32.03 21.17 -10.02
CA ILE A 73 30.64 21.16 -9.56
C ILE A 73 30.27 22.47 -8.86
N LEU A 74 31.15 23.02 -8.01
CA LEU A 74 30.92 24.31 -7.34
C LEU A 74 30.86 25.47 -8.34
N ASN A 75 31.72 25.46 -9.35
CA ASN A 75 31.77 26.53 -10.35
C ASN A 75 30.61 26.47 -11.35
N THR A 76 30.08 25.27 -11.61
CA THR A 76 29.04 25.06 -12.63
C THR A 76 27.62 25.11 -12.04
N ASN A 77 27.44 24.86 -10.74
CA ASN A 77 26.11 24.77 -10.12
C ASN A 77 25.92 25.76 -8.95
N VAL A 78 25.27 26.89 -9.26
CA VAL A 78 24.98 28.00 -8.32
C VAL A 78 24.11 27.56 -7.12
N GLN A 79 23.42 26.42 -7.19
CA GLN A 79 22.57 25.91 -6.09
C GLN A 79 23.31 24.95 -5.14
N ILE A 80 24.52 24.50 -5.48
CA ILE A 80 25.34 23.63 -4.62
C ILE A 80 26.33 24.48 -3.87
N THR A 81 26.38 24.27 -2.56
CA THR A 81 27.30 24.98 -1.67
C THR A 81 28.41 24.05 -1.23
N SER A 82 29.51 24.61 -0.70
CA SER A 82 30.57 23.84 -0.06
C SER A 82 30.08 22.93 1.07
N LYS A 83 28.94 23.26 1.71
CA LYS A 83 28.31 22.45 2.77
C LYS A 83 27.39 21.34 2.26
N SER A 84 26.94 21.41 1.01
CA SER A 84 25.96 20.46 0.44
C SER A 84 26.53 19.60 -0.69
N ILE A 85 27.71 19.94 -1.21
CA ILE A 85 28.35 19.23 -2.33
C ILE A 85 28.57 17.75 -2.04
N ASP A 86 29.04 17.40 -0.84
CA ASP A 86 29.41 16.02 -0.52
C ASP A 86 28.19 15.10 -0.54
N SER A 87 27.10 15.50 0.13
CA SER A 87 25.83 14.78 0.13
C SER A 87 25.21 14.71 -1.28
N ALA A 88 25.41 15.72 -2.12
CA ALA A 88 24.94 15.73 -3.51
C ALA A 88 25.71 14.72 -4.38
N ILE A 89 27.04 14.69 -4.29
CA ILE A 89 27.89 13.71 -5.01
C ILE A 89 27.50 12.28 -4.60
N LEU A 90 27.39 12.02 -3.29
CA LEU A 90 26.98 10.69 -2.80
C LEU A 90 25.57 10.31 -3.25
N SER A 91 24.65 11.27 -3.34
CA SER A 91 23.30 11.03 -3.85
C SER A 91 23.30 10.64 -5.33
N VAL A 92 24.18 11.21 -6.14
CA VAL A 92 24.36 10.80 -7.54
C VAL A 92 24.98 9.40 -7.63
N CYS A 93 26.02 9.11 -6.84
CA CYS A 93 26.61 7.76 -6.79
C CYS A 93 25.56 6.68 -6.48
N MET A 94 24.65 6.96 -5.53
CA MET A 94 23.53 6.05 -5.23
C MET A 94 22.54 5.93 -6.39
N ALA A 95 22.09 7.06 -6.97
CA ALA A 95 21.12 7.06 -8.06
C ALA A 95 21.64 6.32 -9.31
N SER A 96 22.94 6.43 -9.58
CA SER A 96 23.63 5.77 -10.69
C SER A 96 24.14 4.36 -10.35
N LYS A 97 23.86 3.84 -9.15
CA LYS A 97 24.34 2.54 -8.64
C LYS A 97 25.87 2.37 -8.68
N LYS A 98 26.61 3.47 -8.60
CA LYS A 98 28.08 3.50 -8.54
C LYS A 98 28.52 3.59 -7.08
N TYR A 99 28.19 2.56 -6.29
CA TYR A 99 28.38 2.61 -4.84
C TYR A 99 29.86 2.66 -4.44
N GLN A 100 30.70 1.89 -5.13
CA GLN A 100 32.15 1.87 -4.90
C GLN A 100 32.78 3.24 -5.11
N LEU A 101 32.38 3.95 -6.17
CA LEU A 101 32.84 5.31 -6.44
C LEU A 101 32.45 6.29 -5.32
N GLY A 102 31.24 6.15 -4.76
CA GLY A 102 30.81 6.95 -3.61
C GLY A 102 31.61 6.66 -2.33
N ILE A 103 32.04 5.41 -2.12
CA ILE A 103 32.88 5.04 -0.98
C ILE A 103 34.29 5.63 -1.14
N GLU A 104 34.88 5.52 -2.34
CA GLU A 104 36.18 6.14 -2.66
C GLU A 104 36.16 7.66 -2.46
N TYR A 105 35.03 8.32 -2.75
CA TYR A 105 34.87 9.73 -2.45
C TYR A 105 34.93 10.04 -0.95
N VAL A 106 34.29 9.22 -0.11
CA VAL A 106 34.33 9.41 1.35
C VAL A 106 35.73 9.15 1.89
N GLU A 107 36.45 8.16 1.38
CA GLU A 107 37.86 7.94 1.75
C GLU A 107 38.75 9.12 1.36
N TYR A 108 38.49 9.75 0.20
CA TYR A 108 39.11 11.02 -0.14
C TYR A 108 38.81 12.13 0.89
N LEU A 109 37.55 12.28 1.32
CA LEU A 109 37.18 13.26 2.36
C LEU A 109 37.93 13.01 3.67
N LYS A 110 38.01 11.73 4.09
CA LYS A 110 38.76 11.32 5.30
C LYS A 110 40.25 11.64 5.15
N HIS A 111 40.88 11.31 4.02
CA HIS A 111 42.29 11.61 3.75
C HIS A 111 42.60 13.12 3.77
N GLN A 112 41.70 13.94 3.23
CA GLN A 112 41.80 15.41 3.27
C GLN A 112 41.40 16.01 4.63
N LYS A 113 41.07 15.18 5.63
CA LYS A 113 40.62 15.59 6.96
C LYS A 113 39.39 16.53 6.92
N ILE A 114 38.52 16.33 5.94
CA ILE A 114 37.29 17.10 5.79
C ILE A 114 36.21 16.44 6.66
N ALA A 115 35.68 17.19 7.62
CA ALA A 115 34.68 16.69 8.55
C ALA A 115 33.39 16.25 7.81
N LEU A 116 32.94 15.02 8.10
CA LEU A 116 31.72 14.47 7.52
C LEU A 116 30.51 14.94 8.32
N GLY A 117 29.73 15.87 7.77
CA GLY A 117 28.47 16.27 8.38
C GLY A 117 27.45 15.13 8.43
N LEU A 118 26.45 15.21 9.31
CA LEU A 118 25.39 14.18 9.48
C LEU A 118 24.74 13.75 8.17
N ALA A 119 24.47 14.71 7.27
CA ALA A 119 23.89 14.42 5.97
C ALA A 119 24.83 13.56 5.09
N THR A 120 26.13 13.86 5.09
CA THR A 120 27.14 13.10 4.34
C THR A 120 27.33 11.71 4.94
N LEU A 121 27.41 11.60 6.28
CA LEU A 121 27.49 10.32 6.99
C LEU A 121 26.27 9.44 6.71
N GLY A 122 25.06 9.99 6.77
CA GLY A 122 23.84 9.23 6.45
C GLY A 122 23.85 8.65 5.03
N LYS A 123 24.38 9.41 4.05
CA LYS A 123 24.54 8.93 2.67
C LYS A 123 25.64 7.87 2.54
N TYR A 124 26.73 8.02 3.27
CA TYR A 124 27.81 7.03 3.33
C TYR A 124 27.34 5.70 3.92
N PHE A 125 26.64 5.73 5.05
CA PHE A 125 26.01 4.56 5.67
C PHE A 125 25.08 3.83 4.70
N LYS A 126 24.24 4.58 3.97
CA LYS A 126 23.34 4.02 2.96
C LYS A 126 24.09 3.42 1.76
N LEU A 127 25.19 4.03 1.32
CA LEU A 127 26.05 3.51 0.25
C LEU A 127 26.69 2.17 0.63
N LEU A 128 27.28 2.11 1.83
CA LEU A 128 27.87 0.88 2.35
C LEU A 128 26.82 -0.21 2.51
N TYR A 129 25.63 0.13 3.01
CA TYR A 129 24.52 -0.80 3.07
C TYR A 129 24.15 -1.35 1.68
N LEU A 130 23.94 -0.47 0.69
CA LEU A 130 23.54 -0.87 -0.67
C LEU A 130 24.62 -1.68 -1.41
N LYS A 131 25.91 -1.45 -1.11
CA LYS A 131 27.03 -2.22 -1.67
C LYS A 131 27.10 -3.64 -1.08
N ASN A 132 26.97 -3.74 0.24
CA ASN A 132 27.29 -4.97 0.97
C ASN A 132 26.07 -5.88 1.17
N TYR A 133 24.86 -5.33 1.29
CA TYR A 133 23.65 -6.14 1.49
C TYR A 133 23.50 -7.21 0.39
N PRO A 134 23.20 -8.47 0.73
CA PRO A 134 22.80 -8.98 2.06
C PRO A 134 23.96 -9.46 2.96
N LYS A 135 25.22 -9.27 2.57
CA LYS A 135 26.39 -9.69 3.36
C LYS A 135 26.69 -8.69 4.47
N ASN A 136 27.27 -9.19 5.57
CA ASN A 136 27.82 -8.35 6.62
C ASN A 136 29.05 -7.59 6.10
N LEU A 137 29.37 -6.48 6.78
CA LEU A 137 30.58 -5.70 6.52
C LEU A 137 31.84 -6.53 6.83
N SER A 138 32.96 -6.15 6.22
CA SER A 138 34.26 -6.66 6.64
C SER A 138 34.64 -6.15 8.02
N GLU A 139 35.50 -6.86 8.76
CA GLU A 139 35.94 -6.43 10.11
C GLU A 139 36.47 -4.98 10.16
N PRO A 140 37.29 -4.50 9.20
CA PRO A 140 37.74 -3.11 9.19
C PRO A 140 36.62 -2.10 8.96
N GLU A 141 35.69 -2.40 8.03
CA GLU A 141 34.52 -1.55 7.77
C GLU A 141 33.60 -1.51 8.99
N GLU A 142 33.37 -2.64 9.65
CA GLU A 142 32.58 -2.72 10.89
C GLU A 142 33.21 -1.88 12.01
N ALA A 143 34.52 -1.97 12.20
CA ALA A 143 35.23 -1.17 13.20
C ALA A 143 35.14 0.34 12.93
N ASP A 144 35.31 0.77 11.67
CA ASP A 144 35.15 2.17 11.26
C ASP A 144 33.72 2.68 11.52
N ILE A 145 32.70 1.89 11.15
CA ILE A 145 31.29 2.23 11.39
C ILE A 145 30.97 2.32 12.88
N TYR A 146 31.47 1.39 13.69
CA TYR A 146 31.22 1.41 15.12
C TYR A 146 31.87 2.61 15.79
N ASN A 147 33.09 2.98 15.38
CA ASN A 147 33.75 4.21 15.84
C ASN A 147 32.95 5.47 15.49
N LEU A 148 32.45 5.57 14.24
CA LEU A 148 31.59 6.68 13.83
C LEU A 148 30.28 6.73 14.63
N TYR A 149 29.68 5.58 14.93
CA TYR A 149 28.48 5.50 15.77
C TYR A 149 28.76 6.01 17.20
N GLU A 150 29.85 5.57 17.81
CA GLU A 150 30.26 6.00 19.16
C GLU A 150 30.57 7.51 19.22
N GLU A 151 31.25 8.05 18.21
CA GLU A 151 31.47 9.50 18.08
C GLU A 151 30.16 10.27 18.00
N LEU A 152 29.19 9.79 17.21
CA LEU A 152 27.86 10.39 17.13
C LEU A 152 27.12 10.32 18.47
N ARG A 153 27.24 9.21 19.22
CA ARG A 153 26.61 9.05 20.54
C ARG A 153 27.22 9.96 21.61
N LYS A 154 28.50 10.31 21.50
CA LYS A 154 29.14 11.31 22.39
C LYS A 154 28.58 12.72 22.18
N VAL A 155 28.21 13.06 20.94
CA VAL A 155 27.68 14.39 20.59
C VAL A 155 26.16 14.48 20.79
N TYR A 156 25.42 13.44 20.43
CA TYR A 156 23.96 13.44 20.43
C TYR A 156 23.40 12.35 21.35
N LYS A 157 22.63 12.76 22.35
CA LYS A 157 21.95 11.83 23.28
C LYS A 157 20.77 11.09 22.63
N VAL A 158 20.07 11.77 21.72
CA VAL A 158 18.91 11.25 20.98
C VAL A 158 19.07 11.67 19.52
N PHE A 159 18.89 10.74 18.61
CA PHE A 159 18.98 11.02 17.18
C PHE A 159 17.61 11.40 16.59
N ASP A 160 17.64 12.19 15.51
CA ASP A 160 16.45 12.40 14.70
C ASP A 160 16.11 11.15 13.87
N VAL A 161 14.89 11.11 13.33
CA VAL A 161 14.34 9.99 12.56
C VAL A 161 15.23 9.57 11.38
N PHE A 162 15.82 10.54 10.66
CA PHE A 162 16.66 10.25 9.51
C PHE A 162 18.01 9.68 9.94
N THR A 163 18.59 10.22 11.00
CA THR A 163 19.83 9.70 11.58
C THR A 163 19.64 8.27 12.11
N CYS A 164 18.55 8.00 12.84
CA CYS A 164 18.19 6.65 13.26
C CYS A 164 18.03 5.69 12.08
N GLU A 165 17.28 6.07 11.04
CA GLU A 165 17.06 5.20 9.88
C GLU A 165 18.38 4.88 9.15
N ASN A 166 19.28 5.85 8.98
CA ASN A 166 20.58 5.60 8.35
C ASN A 166 21.48 4.70 9.20
N LEU A 167 21.47 4.87 10.53
CA LEU A 167 22.22 4.02 11.45
C LEU A 167 21.65 2.59 11.48
N ILE A 168 20.32 2.44 11.46
CA ILE A 168 19.66 1.13 11.35
C ILE A 168 20.10 0.39 10.09
N HIS A 169 20.19 1.08 8.94
CA HIS A 169 20.72 0.48 7.72
C HIS A 169 22.11 -0.11 7.95
N ILE A 170 23.08 0.70 8.36
CA ILE A 170 24.47 0.24 8.39
C ILE A 170 24.75 -0.74 9.53
N LEU A 171 24.23 -0.50 10.74
CA LEU A 171 24.44 -1.38 11.89
C LEU A 171 23.80 -2.76 11.68
N SER A 172 22.74 -2.86 10.87
CA SER A 172 22.12 -4.14 10.52
C SER A 172 23.04 -5.12 9.77
N LEU A 173 24.16 -4.63 9.23
CA LEU A 173 25.20 -5.43 8.54
C LEU A 173 26.42 -5.68 9.43
N THR A 174 26.33 -5.40 10.72
CA THR A 174 27.43 -5.55 11.69
C THR A 174 27.05 -6.53 12.80
N ASN A 175 28.03 -6.97 13.60
CA ASN A 175 27.75 -7.73 14.81
C ASN A 175 26.98 -6.93 15.87
N TYR A 176 26.92 -5.60 15.75
CA TYR A 176 26.18 -4.69 16.63
C TYR A 176 24.72 -4.45 16.21
N TRP A 177 24.16 -5.31 15.33
CA TRP A 177 22.80 -5.15 14.79
C TRP A 177 21.69 -5.01 15.84
N ARG A 178 21.91 -5.48 17.08
CA ARG A 178 20.95 -5.31 18.19
C ARG A 178 20.77 -3.85 18.62
N GLU A 179 21.74 -2.97 18.34
CA GLU A 179 21.58 -1.52 18.56
C GLU A 179 20.43 -0.92 17.73
N CYS A 180 20.06 -1.57 16.62
CA CYS A 180 18.92 -1.14 15.81
C CYS A 180 17.60 -1.10 16.58
N PHE A 181 17.43 -1.92 17.62
CA PHE A 181 16.21 -1.91 18.44
C PHE A 181 16.10 -0.64 19.27
N ARG A 182 17.21 -0.24 19.89
CA ARG A 182 17.30 1.03 20.62
C ARG A 182 17.02 2.22 19.69
N LEU A 183 17.59 2.20 18.50
CA LEU A 183 17.34 3.24 17.48
C LEU A 183 15.87 3.28 17.04
N LEU A 184 15.24 2.11 16.89
CA LEU A 184 13.82 2.03 16.58
C LEU A 184 12.96 2.61 17.71
N ASP A 185 13.30 2.35 18.96
CA ASP A 185 12.60 2.90 20.11
C ASP A 185 12.79 4.42 20.22
N GLU A 186 13.98 4.93 19.93
CA GLU A 186 14.21 6.38 19.80
C GLU A 186 13.34 7.01 18.69
N MET A 187 13.18 6.34 17.54
CA MET A 187 12.26 6.80 16.50
C MET A 187 10.82 6.86 17.03
N LYS A 188 10.36 5.84 17.77
CA LYS A 188 9.00 5.77 18.35
C LYS A 188 8.69 6.93 19.29
N ILE A 189 9.69 7.55 19.93
CA ILE A 189 9.50 8.73 20.79
C ILE A 189 9.03 9.94 19.97
N SER A 190 9.61 10.15 18.78
CA SER A 190 9.41 11.36 17.97
C SER A 190 8.42 11.19 16.82
N CYS A 191 8.29 9.98 16.28
CA CYS A 191 7.35 9.68 15.20
C CYS A 191 6.99 8.18 15.13
N GLN A 192 6.00 7.84 14.31
CA GLN A 192 5.73 6.44 13.99
C GLN A 192 6.75 5.92 12.95
N PRO A 193 7.62 4.93 13.27
CA PRO A 193 8.68 4.51 12.36
C PRO A 193 8.14 3.99 11.03
N GLY A 194 8.81 4.35 9.93
CA GLY A 194 8.46 3.93 8.57
C GLY A 194 8.65 2.43 8.33
N ASN A 195 8.10 1.95 7.22
CA ASN A 195 8.27 0.55 6.79
C ASN A 195 9.75 0.20 6.55
N VAL A 196 10.57 1.15 6.09
CA VAL A 196 12.00 0.93 5.80
C VAL A 196 12.77 0.45 7.02
N ALA A 197 12.67 1.16 8.15
CA ALA A 197 13.38 0.80 9.39
C ALA A 197 13.00 -0.61 9.87
N TYR A 198 11.70 -0.94 9.93
CA TYR A 198 11.27 -2.29 10.29
C TYR A 198 11.76 -3.35 9.31
N SER A 199 11.73 -3.06 8.00
CA SER A 199 12.16 -4.02 6.98
C SER A 199 13.62 -4.43 7.18
N VAL A 200 14.49 -3.46 7.46
CA VAL A 200 15.92 -3.68 7.72
C VAL A 200 16.13 -4.46 9.02
N ILE A 201 15.41 -4.09 10.09
CA ILE A 201 15.52 -4.75 11.40
C ILE A 201 15.07 -6.21 11.32
N ILE A 202 13.91 -6.47 10.72
CA ILE A 202 13.38 -7.83 10.52
C ILE A 202 14.36 -8.66 9.69
N ALA A 203 14.87 -8.09 8.60
CA ALA A 203 15.88 -8.73 7.77
C ALA A 203 17.14 -9.07 8.59
N ALA A 204 17.60 -8.17 9.46
CA ALA A 204 18.75 -8.40 10.35
C ALA A 204 18.49 -9.54 11.33
N CYS A 205 17.30 -9.60 11.94
CA CYS A 205 16.91 -10.68 12.85
C CYS A 205 17.05 -12.04 12.16
N PHE A 206 16.48 -12.19 10.96
CA PHE A 206 16.55 -13.45 10.22
C PHE A 206 17.96 -13.81 9.77
N ARG A 207 18.75 -12.84 9.29
CA ARG A 207 20.17 -13.09 8.93
C ARG A 207 21.02 -13.56 10.11
N ASN A 208 20.69 -13.11 11.32
CA ASN A 208 21.39 -13.48 12.55
C ASN A 208 20.72 -14.64 13.31
N ASN A 209 19.89 -15.45 12.63
CA ASN A 209 19.19 -16.62 13.19
C ASN A 209 18.23 -16.31 14.38
N ASP A 210 17.86 -15.06 14.60
CA ASP A 210 16.89 -14.66 15.64
C ASP A 210 15.47 -14.60 15.04
N ALA A 211 14.96 -15.78 14.64
CA ALA A 211 13.70 -15.88 13.91
C ALA A 211 12.50 -15.42 14.74
N ASP A 212 12.48 -15.69 16.05
CA ASP A 212 11.38 -15.32 16.93
C ASP A 212 11.20 -13.80 17.01
N LEU A 213 12.31 -13.07 17.15
CA LEU A 213 12.29 -11.61 17.15
C LEU A 213 11.90 -11.04 15.78
N GLY A 214 12.39 -11.65 14.70
CA GLY A 214 11.97 -11.29 13.34
C GLY A 214 10.46 -11.43 13.12
N TRP A 215 9.86 -12.53 13.59
CA TRP A 215 8.41 -12.76 13.56
C TRP A 215 7.63 -11.80 14.46
N SER A 216 8.16 -11.48 15.64
CA SER A 216 7.57 -10.49 16.55
C SER A 216 7.44 -9.11 15.86
N TYR A 217 8.51 -8.62 15.23
CA TYR A 217 8.48 -7.33 14.53
C TYR A 217 7.65 -7.36 13.24
N LEU A 218 7.54 -8.51 12.56
CA LEU A 218 6.60 -8.67 11.45
C LEU A 218 5.14 -8.47 11.92
N ASN A 219 4.77 -9.10 13.02
CA ASN A 219 3.43 -8.98 13.59
C ASN A 219 3.17 -7.55 14.10
N GLU A 220 4.12 -6.93 14.79
CA GLU A 220 4.03 -5.53 15.22
C GLU A 220 3.80 -4.58 14.02
N CYS A 221 4.47 -4.83 12.89
CA CYS A 221 4.24 -4.07 11.66
C CYS A 221 2.79 -4.21 11.18
N ALA A 222 2.32 -5.46 11.06
CA ALA A 222 0.99 -5.74 10.54
C ALA A 222 -0.11 -5.16 11.44
N GLU A 223 0.03 -5.26 12.77
CA GLU A 223 -0.89 -4.66 13.74
C GLU A 223 -0.98 -3.13 13.59
N LYS A 224 0.10 -2.49 13.14
CA LYS A 224 0.15 -1.05 12.84
C LYS A 224 -0.34 -0.71 11.42
N ASP A 225 -0.97 -1.66 10.71
CA ASP A 225 -1.44 -1.52 9.33
C ASP A 225 -0.29 -1.12 8.37
N ARG A 226 0.88 -1.72 8.59
CA ARG A 226 2.09 -1.51 7.78
C ARG A 226 2.70 -2.85 7.41
N PHE A 227 3.25 -2.92 6.20
CA PHE A 227 3.96 -4.11 5.74
C PHE A 227 5.40 -3.74 5.41
N PRO A 228 6.39 -4.54 5.86
CA PRO A 228 7.76 -4.33 5.46
C PRO A 228 7.93 -4.61 3.96
N SER A 229 9.01 -4.09 3.39
CA SER A 229 9.42 -4.37 2.03
C SER A 229 9.96 -5.78 1.90
N THR A 230 10.09 -6.21 0.64
CA THR A 230 10.46 -7.57 0.25
C THR A 230 11.74 -8.10 0.90
N ILE A 231 12.69 -7.23 1.26
CA ILE A 231 13.94 -7.61 1.93
C ILE A 231 13.71 -8.40 3.23
N ALA A 232 12.63 -8.11 3.96
CA ALA A 232 12.30 -8.79 5.20
C ALA A 232 11.91 -10.25 4.94
N TYR A 233 11.06 -10.46 3.93
CA TYR A 233 10.58 -11.79 3.57
C TYR A 233 11.65 -12.61 2.86
N THR A 234 12.45 -12.00 1.99
CA THR A 234 13.56 -12.70 1.32
C THR A 234 14.65 -13.11 2.29
N SER A 235 14.92 -12.32 3.34
CA SER A 235 15.86 -12.71 4.41
C SER A 235 15.38 -13.94 5.20
N TYR A 236 14.07 -14.07 5.43
CA TYR A 236 13.50 -15.29 6.03
C TYR A 236 13.66 -16.51 5.11
N ILE A 237 13.52 -16.31 3.80
CA ILE A 237 13.77 -17.39 2.83
C ILE A 237 15.25 -17.76 2.80
N ASP A 238 16.16 -16.78 2.82
CA ASP A 238 17.62 -17.00 2.85
C ASP A 238 18.04 -17.85 4.05
N LEU A 239 17.51 -17.54 5.24
CA LEU A 239 17.71 -18.30 6.47
C LEU A 239 17.40 -19.80 6.30
N HIS A 240 16.36 -20.13 5.54
CA HIS A 240 15.91 -21.51 5.36
C HIS A 240 16.37 -22.14 4.03
N GLU A 241 17.03 -21.39 3.15
CA GLU A 241 17.41 -21.85 1.80
C GLU A 241 18.32 -23.08 1.85
N GLN A 242 19.25 -23.13 2.81
CA GLN A 242 20.18 -24.25 3.00
C GLN A 242 19.50 -25.51 3.54
N THR A 243 18.48 -25.34 4.41
CA THR A 243 17.76 -26.47 5.02
C THR A 243 16.84 -27.19 4.04
N GLN A 244 16.52 -26.56 2.90
CA GLN A 244 15.57 -27.04 1.90
C GLN A 244 14.21 -27.48 2.48
N ASN A 245 13.84 -26.94 3.65
CA ASN A 245 12.62 -27.30 4.33
C ASN A 245 11.45 -26.47 3.80
N LEU A 246 10.52 -27.11 3.09
CA LEU A 246 9.31 -26.44 2.60
C LEU A 246 8.36 -26.01 3.72
N GLU A 247 8.34 -26.73 4.84
CA GLU A 247 7.42 -26.47 5.95
C GLU A 247 7.68 -25.09 6.59
N THR A 248 8.96 -24.69 6.67
CA THR A 248 9.32 -23.36 7.19
C THR A 248 8.87 -22.25 6.24
N LEU A 249 8.89 -22.48 4.92
CA LEU A 249 8.34 -21.55 3.93
C LEU A 249 6.80 -21.48 3.99
N GLU A 250 6.12 -22.57 4.36
CA GLU A 250 4.66 -22.53 4.55
C GLU A 250 4.24 -21.55 5.64
N LYS A 251 5.06 -21.34 6.67
CA LYS A 251 4.80 -20.30 7.70
C LYS A 251 4.69 -18.91 7.06
N LEU A 252 5.58 -18.60 6.13
CA LEU A 252 5.55 -17.33 5.38
C LEU A 252 4.33 -17.24 4.44
N PHE A 253 3.95 -18.32 3.78
CA PHE A 253 2.78 -18.30 2.89
C PHE A 253 1.46 -18.16 3.68
N LYS A 254 1.38 -18.77 4.87
CA LYS A 254 0.26 -18.57 5.80
C LYS A 254 0.20 -17.12 6.30
N TYR A 255 1.36 -16.49 6.53
CA TYR A 255 1.42 -15.07 6.84
C TYR A 255 0.90 -14.22 5.66
N PHE A 256 1.32 -14.52 4.41
CA PHE A 256 0.80 -13.84 3.22
C PHE A 256 -0.70 -14.04 3.04
N GLN A 257 -1.20 -15.24 3.33
CA GLN A 257 -2.62 -15.54 3.33
C GLN A 257 -3.36 -14.74 4.40
N SER A 258 -2.83 -14.64 5.62
CA SER A 258 -3.50 -13.96 6.73
C SER A 258 -3.62 -12.45 6.50
N TYR A 259 -2.63 -11.88 5.82
CA TYR A 259 -2.51 -10.43 5.62
C TYR A 259 -2.80 -9.95 4.18
N ASP A 260 -3.27 -10.82 3.29
CA ASP A 260 -3.50 -10.54 1.86
C ASP A 260 -2.29 -9.91 1.14
N ILE A 261 -1.08 -10.34 1.51
CA ILE A 261 0.18 -9.86 0.96
C ILE A 261 0.41 -10.48 -0.42
N LYS A 262 0.81 -9.63 -1.38
CA LYS A 262 1.17 -10.04 -2.73
C LYS A 262 2.68 -10.10 -2.90
N CYS A 263 3.13 -11.01 -3.75
CA CYS A 263 4.53 -11.10 -4.14
C CYS A 263 4.84 -10.01 -5.17
N ASP A 264 5.79 -9.14 -4.86
CA ASP A 264 6.38 -8.29 -5.88
C ASP A 264 7.30 -9.10 -6.82
N ILE A 265 7.93 -8.41 -7.77
CA ILE A 265 8.82 -9.04 -8.77
C ILE A 265 10.04 -9.68 -8.10
N GLU A 266 10.62 -9.03 -7.11
CA GLU A 266 11.83 -9.52 -6.41
C GLU A 266 11.51 -10.80 -5.64
N MET A 267 10.41 -10.80 -4.88
CA MET A 267 9.92 -11.95 -4.13
C MET A 267 9.60 -13.12 -5.05
N THR A 268 8.88 -12.85 -6.14
CA THR A 268 8.51 -13.86 -7.13
C THR A 268 9.76 -14.54 -7.71
N ASN A 269 10.77 -13.76 -8.10
CA ASN A 269 12.02 -14.29 -8.63
C ASN A 269 12.80 -15.09 -7.58
N LYS A 270 12.87 -14.62 -6.32
CA LYS A 270 13.52 -15.34 -5.22
C LYS A 270 12.87 -16.71 -5.00
N MET A 271 11.53 -16.75 -4.95
CA MET A 271 10.78 -17.99 -4.77
C MET A 271 11.02 -19.00 -5.90
N ILE A 272 11.04 -18.54 -7.16
CA ILE A 272 11.34 -19.41 -8.32
C ILE A 272 12.74 -20.02 -8.19
N ASN A 273 13.73 -19.20 -7.84
CA ASN A 273 15.11 -19.66 -7.71
C ASN A 273 15.27 -20.70 -6.59
N VAL A 274 14.61 -20.47 -5.44
CA VAL A 274 14.66 -21.39 -4.29
C VAL A 274 14.00 -22.72 -4.63
N TYR A 275 12.80 -22.71 -5.22
CA TYR A 275 12.13 -23.94 -5.66
C TYR A 275 12.96 -24.70 -6.70
N LYS A 276 13.58 -23.98 -7.66
CA LYS A 276 14.48 -24.59 -8.64
C LYS A 276 15.66 -25.29 -7.98
N LYS A 277 16.30 -24.68 -6.96
CA LYS A 277 17.40 -25.30 -6.20
C LYS A 277 16.96 -26.56 -5.44
N MET A 278 15.73 -26.55 -4.92
CA MET A 278 15.10 -27.71 -4.28
C MET A 278 14.63 -28.78 -5.28
N LYS A 279 14.84 -28.59 -6.59
CA LYS A 279 14.33 -29.45 -7.68
C LYS A 279 12.80 -29.54 -7.74
N LEU A 280 12.12 -28.49 -7.29
CA LEU A 280 10.66 -28.34 -7.29
C LEU A 280 10.24 -27.36 -8.39
N LYS A 281 8.94 -27.31 -8.68
CA LYS A 281 8.41 -26.49 -9.78
C LYS A 281 7.76 -25.21 -9.26
N ALA A 282 8.18 -24.07 -9.83
CA ALA A 282 7.62 -22.76 -9.54
C ALA A 282 7.41 -21.99 -10.85
N GLU A 283 6.16 -21.61 -11.15
CA GLU A 283 5.81 -20.93 -12.40
C GLU A 283 4.85 -19.76 -12.17
N VAL A 284 5.11 -18.64 -12.84
CA VAL A 284 4.17 -17.52 -12.88
C VAL A 284 3.11 -17.81 -13.95
N ILE A 285 1.87 -17.86 -13.52
CA ILE A 285 0.70 -18.01 -14.37
C ILE A 285 -0.10 -16.72 -14.41
N THR A 286 -0.90 -16.56 -15.46
CA THR A 286 -1.84 -15.44 -15.59
C THR A 286 -3.27 -15.97 -15.65
N VAL A 287 -4.12 -15.42 -14.80
CA VAL A 287 -5.51 -15.80 -14.63
C VAL A 287 -6.40 -14.60 -14.97
N LYS A 288 -7.41 -14.80 -15.82
CA LYS A 288 -8.48 -13.82 -16.10
C LYS A 288 -9.72 -14.18 -15.27
N ASN A 289 -10.67 -14.81 -15.94
CA ASN A 289 -11.91 -15.37 -15.39
C ASN A 289 -11.81 -16.90 -15.21
N SER A 290 -10.69 -17.51 -15.58
CA SER A 290 -10.45 -18.93 -15.34
C SER A 290 -10.34 -19.16 -13.85
N VAL A 291 -11.11 -20.11 -13.32
CA VAL A 291 -10.93 -20.54 -11.94
C VAL A 291 -9.74 -21.51 -11.83
N LYS A 292 -9.32 -22.13 -12.94
CA LYS A 292 -8.26 -23.15 -12.95
C LYS A 292 -6.88 -22.57 -13.26
N CYS A 293 -5.90 -22.98 -12.46
CA CYS A 293 -4.48 -22.77 -12.69
C CYS A 293 -4.05 -23.48 -13.98
N ARG A 294 -3.32 -22.80 -14.88
CA ARG A 294 -2.87 -23.41 -16.14
C ARG A 294 -1.69 -24.36 -15.97
N ASN A 295 -0.97 -24.25 -14.86
CA ASN A 295 0.19 -25.10 -14.56
C ASN A 295 -0.23 -26.41 -13.86
N CYS A 296 -0.96 -26.32 -12.74
CA CYS A 296 -1.34 -27.50 -11.95
C CYS A 296 -2.80 -27.92 -12.10
N HIS A 297 -3.60 -27.20 -12.90
CA HIS A 297 -5.03 -27.46 -13.14
C HIS A 297 -5.96 -27.34 -11.92
N ASN A 298 -5.43 -27.07 -10.72
CA ASN A 298 -6.22 -26.81 -9.53
C ASN A 298 -7.10 -25.56 -9.67
N GLN A 299 -8.28 -25.63 -9.05
CA GLN A 299 -9.25 -24.56 -9.04
C GLN A 299 -8.99 -23.60 -7.86
N LEU A 300 -8.63 -22.35 -8.16
CA LEU A 300 -8.54 -21.27 -7.17
C LEU A 300 -9.88 -21.12 -6.45
N GLN A 301 -9.82 -20.97 -5.14
CA GLN A 301 -11.01 -20.97 -4.29
C GLN A 301 -11.44 -19.55 -3.94
N LYS A 302 -12.75 -19.40 -3.73
CA LYS A 302 -13.32 -18.27 -3.00
C LYS A 302 -13.16 -18.58 -1.51
N LEU A 303 -12.32 -17.83 -0.80
CA LEU A 303 -12.17 -17.97 0.64
C LEU A 303 -13.29 -17.20 1.31
N GLU A 304 -14.38 -17.90 1.59
CA GLU A 304 -15.52 -17.33 2.29
C GLU A 304 -15.16 -17.08 3.76
N LEU A 305 -15.70 -15.99 4.32
CA LEU A 305 -15.58 -15.73 5.74
C LEU A 305 -16.31 -16.83 6.52
N LYS A 306 -15.68 -17.30 7.60
CA LYS A 306 -16.36 -18.14 8.58
C LYS A 306 -17.49 -17.34 9.22
N ASP A 307 -18.51 -18.04 9.71
CA ASP A 307 -19.67 -17.38 10.33
C ASP A 307 -19.25 -16.55 11.56
N GLU A 308 -18.31 -17.05 12.36
CA GLU A 308 -17.70 -16.33 13.49
C GLU A 308 -16.99 -15.04 13.04
N GLU A 309 -16.17 -15.11 12.00
CA GLU A 309 -15.45 -13.95 11.44
C GLU A 309 -16.42 -12.90 10.88
N PHE A 310 -17.51 -13.36 10.26
CA PHE A 310 -18.55 -12.49 9.74
C PHE A 310 -19.32 -11.80 10.88
N ASP A 311 -19.65 -12.52 11.95
CA ASP A 311 -20.33 -11.96 13.12
C ASP A 311 -19.46 -10.94 13.86
N ASP A 312 -18.16 -11.21 14.00
CA ASP A 312 -17.20 -10.27 14.58
C ASP A 312 -17.07 -9.00 13.73
N LEU A 313 -16.97 -9.16 12.40
CA LEU A 313 -16.97 -8.04 11.47
C LEU A 313 -18.25 -7.20 11.60
N LYS A 314 -19.40 -7.86 11.64
CA LYS A 314 -20.71 -7.23 11.79
C LYS A 314 -20.80 -6.42 13.09
N LYS A 315 -20.41 -7.00 14.22
CA LYS A 315 -20.37 -6.32 15.53
C LYS A 315 -19.44 -5.11 15.49
N ALA A 316 -18.25 -5.26 14.91
CA ALA A 316 -17.26 -4.19 14.84
C ALA A 316 -17.70 -3.03 13.94
N ILE A 317 -18.30 -3.30 12.78
CA ILE A 317 -18.87 -2.27 11.91
C ILE A 317 -19.98 -1.53 12.64
N PHE A 318 -20.89 -2.24 13.32
CA PHE A 318 -21.94 -1.61 14.10
C PHE A 318 -21.37 -0.69 15.20
N LYS A 319 -20.41 -1.20 15.98
CA LYS A 319 -19.79 -0.42 17.06
C LYS A 319 -19.00 0.79 16.55
N ASN A 320 -18.16 0.63 15.53
CA ASN A 320 -17.16 1.64 15.17
C ASN A 320 -17.64 2.57 14.05
N VAL A 321 -18.46 2.07 13.12
CA VAL A 321 -18.95 2.84 11.98
C VAL A 321 -20.30 3.45 12.28
N ILE A 322 -21.18 2.75 12.98
CA ILE A 322 -22.54 3.23 13.27
C ILE A 322 -22.55 4.02 14.58
N ILE A 323 -22.17 3.39 15.70
CA ILE A 323 -22.21 4.03 17.03
C ILE A 323 -21.04 5.00 17.25
N GLY A 324 -19.82 4.54 17.02
CA GLY A 324 -18.58 5.23 17.39
C GLY A 324 -18.14 6.34 16.45
N SER A 325 -18.81 6.49 15.31
CA SER A 325 -18.54 7.61 14.41
C SER A 325 -19.66 8.62 14.49
N ASN A 326 -19.33 9.90 14.34
CA ASN A 326 -20.28 11.00 14.36
C ASN A 326 -21.33 10.98 13.21
N VAL A 327 -21.59 9.82 12.59
CA VAL A 327 -22.67 9.59 11.62
C VAL A 327 -23.99 10.09 12.22
N PHE A 328 -24.25 9.80 13.49
CA PHE A 328 -25.44 10.29 14.22
C PHE A 328 -25.42 11.76 14.64
N TYR A 329 -24.28 12.45 14.51
CA TYR A 329 -24.21 13.92 14.63
C TYR A 329 -24.27 14.62 13.26
N LYS A 330 -24.23 13.86 12.16
CA LYS A 330 -24.44 14.35 10.79
C LYS A 330 -25.83 14.02 10.23
N THR A 331 -26.64 13.28 10.99
CA THR A 331 -28.02 12.92 10.67
C THR A 331 -28.94 13.35 11.81
N THR A 332 -30.23 13.47 11.55
CA THR A 332 -31.20 13.86 12.59
C THR A 332 -31.48 12.68 13.52
N PRO A 333 -31.69 12.88 14.84
CA PRO A 333 -32.05 11.80 15.77
C PRO A 333 -33.26 10.98 15.29
N LYS A 334 -34.24 11.64 14.67
CA LYS A 334 -35.40 10.99 14.06
C LYS A 334 -35.04 9.99 12.97
N GLU A 335 -34.14 10.35 12.05
CA GLU A 335 -33.67 9.44 10.99
C GLU A 335 -32.97 8.21 11.58
N VAL A 336 -32.22 8.40 12.67
CA VAL A 336 -31.53 7.32 13.38
C VAL A 336 -32.53 6.34 14.00
N ASP A 337 -33.57 6.86 14.65
CA ASP A 337 -34.59 6.02 15.29
C ASP A 337 -35.45 5.29 14.23
N GLU A 338 -35.79 5.98 13.12
CA GLU A 338 -36.44 5.35 11.96
C GLU A 338 -35.58 4.23 11.37
N PHE A 339 -34.27 4.44 11.25
CA PHE A 339 -33.35 3.41 10.76
C PHE A 339 -33.26 2.23 11.72
N LYS A 340 -33.09 2.48 13.03
CA LYS A 340 -33.07 1.42 14.05
C LYS A 340 -34.35 0.59 14.03
N TRP A 341 -35.50 1.26 13.93
CA TRP A 341 -36.79 0.59 13.82
C TRP A 341 -36.89 -0.23 12.53
N PHE A 342 -36.51 0.35 11.39
CA PHE A 342 -36.50 -0.35 10.11
C PHE A 342 -35.65 -1.62 10.19
N VAL A 343 -34.42 -1.50 10.69
CA VAL A 343 -33.47 -2.60 10.88
C VAL A 343 -33.99 -3.70 11.79
N ALA A 344 -34.69 -3.35 12.88
CA ALA A 344 -35.22 -4.33 13.82
C ALA A 344 -36.35 -5.17 13.19
N ASN A 345 -37.03 -4.61 12.19
CA ASN A 345 -38.19 -5.21 11.53
C ASN A 345 -37.92 -5.64 10.09
N MET A 346 -36.73 -5.36 9.55
CA MET A 346 -36.40 -5.68 8.17
C MET A 346 -36.31 -7.20 7.99
N LYS A 347 -36.81 -7.70 6.87
CA LYS A 347 -36.51 -9.06 6.43
C LYS A 347 -35.08 -9.16 5.89
N LYS A 348 -34.64 -10.38 5.62
CA LYS A 348 -33.38 -10.62 4.91
C LYS A 348 -33.58 -10.33 3.42
N TYR A 349 -32.60 -9.66 2.81
CA TYR A 349 -32.59 -9.36 1.38
C TYR A 349 -31.45 -10.07 0.67
N ASP A 350 -31.75 -10.55 -0.54
CA ASP A 350 -30.74 -11.10 -1.44
C ASP A 350 -29.86 -9.99 -2.03
N VAL A 351 -30.45 -8.81 -2.26
CA VAL A 351 -29.80 -7.69 -2.94
C VAL A 351 -30.11 -6.37 -2.24
N ILE A 352 -29.06 -5.57 -2.04
CA ILE A 352 -29.15 -4.19 -1.57
C ILE A 352 -28.56 -3.27 -2.62
N ILE A 353 -29.36 -2.30 -3.05
CA ILE A 353 -29.01 -1.37 -4.11
C ILE A 353 -28.76 0.01 -3.53
N ASP A 354 -27.58 0.56 -3.82
CA ASP A 354 -27.27 1.97 -3.64
C ASP A 354 -27.92 2.78 -4.77
N GLY A 355 -29.11 3.30 -4.50
CA GLY A 355 -29.96 3.93 -5.49
C GLY A 355 -29.34 5.17 -6.13
N LEU A 356 -28.60 5.98 -5.37
CA LEU A 356 -27.90 7.14 -5.92
C LEU A 356 -26.70 6.74 -6.77
N ASN A 357 -25.92 5.74 -6.33
CA ASN A 357 -24.78 5.28 -7.11
C ASN A 357 -25.20 4.69 -8.46
N VAL A 358 -26.32 3.95 -8.48
CA VAL A 358 -26.94 3.46 -9.71
C VAL A 358 -27.50 4.60 -10.56
N ALA A 359 -28.26 5.52 -9.97
CA ALA A 359 -28.85 6.65 -10.68
C ALA A 359 -27.79 7.53 -11.34
N TYR A 360 -26.74 7.89 -10.61
CA TYR A 360 -25.64 8.72 -11.13
C TYR A 360 -24.56 7.91 -11.85
N SER A 361 -24.88 6.69 -12.29
CA SER A 361 -23.99 5.85 -13.09
C SER A 361 -23.51 6.55 -14.36
N VAL A 362 -24.39 7.35 -14.95
CA VAL A 362 -24.20 8.18 -16.16
C VAL A 362 -23.78 9.63 -15.85
N GLY A 363 -23.50 9.95 -14.59
CA GLY A 363 -23.22 11.32 -14.12
C GLY A 363 -24.46 12.03 -13.55
N THR A 364 -24.26 13.22 -12.97
CA THR A 364 -25.28 13.93 -12.19
C THR A 364 -26.11 14.94 -13.00
N LYS A 365 -25.72 15.23 -14.24
CA LYS A 365 -26.34 16.26 -15.09
C LYS A 365 -27.41 15.70 -16.04
N HIS A 366 -28.23 14.77 -15.58
CA HIS A 366 -29.31 14.18 -16.36
C HIS A 366 -30.68 14.44 -15.73
N PRO A 367 -31.77 14.38 -16.52
CA PRO A 367 -33.13 14.51 -15.99
C PRO A 367 -33.52 13.36 -15.04
N SER A 368 -34.44 13.64 -14.11
CA SER A 368 -34.91 12.67 -13.12
C SER A 368 -35.52 11.40 -13.71
N HIS A 369 -36.12 11.47 -14.91
CA HIS A 369 -36.67 10.28 -15.57
C HIS A 369 -35.59 9.29 -16.01
N VAL A 370 -34.39 9.77 -16.36
CA VAL A 370 -33.23 8.94 -16.70
C VAL A 370 -32.74 8.21 -15.46
N PHE A 371 -32.59 8.93 -14.34
CA PHE A 371 -32.21 8.34 -13.06
C PHE A 371 -33.21 7.28 -12.58
N ALA A 372 -34.51 7.58 -12.68
CA ALA A 372 -35.57 6.62 -12.36
C ALA A 372 -35.51 5.37 -13.25
N PHE A 373 -35.23 5.54 -14.54
CA PHE A 373 -35.07 4.43 -15.49
C PHE A 373 -33.89 3.52 -15.12
N LEU A 374 -32.75 4.09 -14.75
CA LEU A 374 -31.56 3.33 -14.35
C LEU A 374 -31.81 2.51 -13.08
N VAL A 375 -32.40 3.14 -12.05
CA VAL A 375 -32.76 2.44 -10.80
C VAL A 375 -33.80 1.36 -11.05
N LYS A 376 -34.85 1.66 -11.84
CA LYS A 376 -35.87 0.67 -12.22
C LYS A 376 -35.25 -0.52 -12.95
N SER A 377 -34.32 -0.28 -13.86
CA SER A 377 -33.67 -1.34 -14.64
C SER A 377 -32.80 -2.22 -13.75
N ALA A 378 -32.05 -1.63 -12.80
CA ALA A 378 -31.29 -2.38 -11.81
C ALA A 378 -32.17 -3.23 -10.89
N VAL A 379 -33.28 -2.69 -10.38
CA VAL A 379 -34.26 -3.44 -9.58
C VAL A 379 -34.87 -4.58 -10.39
N GLN A 380 -35.35 -4.28 -11.61
CA GLN A 380 -35.96 -5.27 -12.49
C GLN A 380 -35.01 -6.43 -12.81
N HIS A 381 -33.71 -6.16 -13.00
CA HIS A 381 -32.72 -7.20 -13.27
C HIS A 381 -32.72 -8.31 -12.20
N PHE A 382 -32.80 -7.93 -10.92
CA PHE A 382 -32.78 -8.89 -9.81
C PHE A 382 -34.17 -9.46 -9.48
N VAL A 383 -35.23 -8.67 -9.65
CA VAL A 383 -36.61 -9.16 -9.49
C VAL A 383 -36.92 -10.26 -10.50
N LEU A 384 -36.48 -10.12 -11.75
CA LEU A 384 -36.61 -11.18 -12.78
C LEU A 384 -35.83 -12.46 -12.45
N GLN A 385 -34.88 -12.39 -11.52
CA GLN A 385 -34.14 -13.55 -10.99
C GLN A 385 -34.77 -14.10 -9.70
N ASN A 386 -36.00 -13.69 -9.36
CA ASN A 386 -36.70 -14.01 -8.11
C ASN A 386 -35.93 -13.61 -6.84
N LYS A 387 -35.16 -12.52 -6.89
CA LYS A 387 -34.44 -12.02 -5.72
C LYS A 387 -35.23 -10.96 -4.96
N THR A 388 -35.12 -10.99 -3.64
CA THR A 388 -35.62 -9.93 -2.75
C THR A 388 -34.69 -8.72 -2.78
N VAL A 389 -35.25 -7.53 -2.99
CA VAL A 389 -34.47 -6.30 -3.22
C VAL A 389 -34.82 -5.23 -2.20
N LEU A 390 -33.79 -4.66 -1.56
CA LEU A 390 -33.86 -3.42 -0.80
C LEU A 390 -33.16 -2.31 -1.58
N LEU A 391 -33.86 -1.21 -1.84
CA LEU A 391 -33.30 0.01 -2.41
C LEU A 391 -33.04 1.02 -1.28
N LEU A 392 -31.80 1.46 -1.16
CA LEU A 392 -31.42 2.59 -0.32
C LEU A 392 -31.26 3.84 -1.17
N GLY A 393 -31.81 4.96 -0.71
CA GLY A 393 -31.80 6.20 -1.50
C GLY A 393 -32.11 7.44 -0.67
N ARG A 394 -32.52 8.51 -1.35
CA ARG A 394 -32.87 9.80 -0.74
C ARG A 394 -34.34 10.14 -0.92
N THR A 395 -34.87 10.90 0.02
CA THR A 395 -36.26 11.41 -0.03
C THR A 395 -36.59 12.14 -1.34
N HIS A 396 -35.63 12.84 -1.95
CA HIS A 396 -35.85 13.53 -3.24
C HIS A 396 -36.16 12.56 -4.40
N MET A 397 -35.79 11.28 -4.29
CA MET A 397 -36.08 10.25 -5.30
C MET A 397 -37.57 9.95 -5.42
N GLN A 398 -38.36 10.21 -4.37
CA GLN A 398 -39.83 10.08 -4.43
C GLN A 398 -40.47 10.99 -5.47
N LYS A 399 -39.81 12.08 -5.85
CA LYS A 399 -40.28 13.05 -6.85
C LYS A 399 -39.90 12.65 -8.28
N TRP A 400 -39.22 11.52 -8.47
CA TRP A 400 -38.81 11.06 -9.80
C TRP A 400 -40.00 10.52 -10.61
N SER A 401 -39.74 10.23 -11.89
CA SER A 401 -40.76 9.83 -12.87
C SER A 401 -41.68 8.72 -12.34
N LYS A 402 -42.99 9.01 -12.28
CA LYS A 402 -44.01 8.13 -11.67
C LYS A 402 -44.06 6.71 -12.27
N PRO A 403 -44.02 6.50 -13.60
CA PRO A 403 -44.08 5.14 -14.16
C PRO A 403 -42.92 4.26 -13.70
N ASN A 404 -41.68 4.79 -13.72
CA ASN A 404 -40.50 4.05 -13.30
C ASN A 404 -40.46 3.86 -11.79
N TRP A 405 -40.79 4.89 -11.01
CA TRP A 405 -40.77 4.85 -9.55
C TRP A 405 -41.88 3.95 -8.96
N SER A 406 -43.05 3.90 -9.61
CA SER A 406 -44.16 3.01 -9.25
C SER A 406 -43.76 1.55 -9.39
N TYR A 407 -43.04 1.19 -10.47
CA TYR A 407 -42.49 -0.15 -10.62
C TYR A 407 -41.52 -0.49 -9.48
N VAL A 408 -40.59 0.41 -9.15
CA VAL A 408 -39.62 0.20 -8.06
C VAL A 408 -40.34 -0.01 -6.72
N SER A 409 -41.29 0.86 -6.39
CA SER A 409 -42.03 0.81 -5.12
C SER A 409 -42.92 -0.42 -4.97
N LYS A 410 -43.33 -1.04 -6.09
CA LYS A 410 -44.13 -2.27 -6.09
C LYS A 410 -43.28 -3.54 -5.95
N ASN A 411 -41.99 -3.49 -6.34
CA ASN A 411 -41.15 -4.69 -6.49
C ASN A 411 -39.91 -4.71 -5.59
N ALA A 412 -39.64 -3.64 -4.84
CA ALA A 412 -38.55 -3.55 -3.88
C ALA A 412 -39.01 -2.83 -2.62
N ASP A 413 -38.45 -3.21 -1.48
CA ASP A 413 -38.57 -2.40 -0.26
C ASP A 413 -37.63 -1.21 -0.38
N ILE A 414 -38.05 -0.04 0.11
CA ILE A 414 -37.32 1.21 -0.07
C ILE A 414 -37.08 1.86 1.29
N PHE A 415 -35.84 2.24 1.57
CA PHE A 415 -35.49 3.08 2.70
C PHE A 415 -34.80 4.35 2.21
N LEU A 416 -35.35 5.51 2.58
CA LEU A 416 -34.91 6.82 2.09
C LEU A 416 -34.39 7.68 3.23
N THR A 417 -33.15 8.16 3.11
CA THR A 417 -32.52 9.08 4.05
C THR A 417 -32.72 10.54 3.63
N GLN A 418 -32.53 11.48 4.54
CA GLN A 418 -32.56 12.91 4.22
C GLN A 418 -31.36 13.30 3.35
N THR A 419 -31.47 14.34 2.54
CA THR A 419 -30.48 14.73 1.51
C THR A 419 -29.06 15.02 2.04
N LEU A 420 -28.90 15.39 3.32
CA LEU A 420 -27.61 15.75 3.93
C LEU A 420 -26.88 14.56 4.59
N SER A 421 -27.55 13.43 4.77
CA SER A 421 -27.03 12.25 5.47
C SER A 421 -25.92 11.56 4.64
N HIS A 422 -25.06 10.75 5.23
CA HIS A 422 -24.19 9.85 4.46
C HIS A 422 -24.88 8.47 4.35
N ASP A 423 -25.03 7.91 3.13
CA ASP A 423 -25.82 6.68 2.92
C ASP A 423 -25.03 5.38 3.16
N ASP A 424 -23.72 5.45 2.94
CA ASP A 424 -22.82 4.30 2.98
C ASP A 424 -22.87 3.49 4.29
N PRO A 425 -23.01 4.10 5.49
CA PRO A 425 -23.18 3.34 6.74
C PRO A 425 -24.48 2.51 6.78
N TYR A 426 -25.59 3.06 6.29
CA TYR A 426 -26.88 2.37 6.27
C TYR A 426 -26.87 1.19 5.30
N LEU A 427 -26.25 1.37 4.12
CA LEU A 427 -26.06 0.31 3.13
C LEU A 427 -25.29 -0.88 3.68
N LEU A 428 -24.14 -0.60 4.30
CA LEU A 428 -23.32 -1.64 4.93
C LEU A 428 -24.07 -2.37 6.03
N TYR A 429 -24.79 -1.64 6.86
CA TYR A 429 -25.51 -2.23 7.97
C TYR A 429 -26.65 -3.15 7.48
N CYS A 430 -27.46 -2.70 6.51
CA CYS A 430 -28.50 -3.54 5.93
C CYS A 430 -27.91 -4.77 5.24
N ALA A 431 -26.74 -4.66 4.59
CA ALA A 431 -26.08 -5.78 3.93
C ALA A 431 -25.61 -6.83 4.94
N LEU A 432 -24.90 -6.39 5.98
CA LEU A 432 -24.43 -7.26 7.05
C LEU A 432 -25.60 -7.91 7.83
N ASN A 433 -26.70 -7.18 8.03
CA ASN A 433 -27.90 -7.75 8.64
C ASN A 433 -28.67 -8.70 7.72
N SER A 434 -28.53 -8.60 6.41
CA SER A 434 -29.18 -9.50 5.44
C SER A 434 -28.40 -10.81 5.25
N GLY A 435 -27.08 -10.79 5.45
CA GLY A 435 -26.25 -11.99 5.56
C GLY A 435 -24.96 -11.92 4.75
N LYS A 436 -24.08 -12.91 4.94
CA LYS A 436 -22.74 -12.93 4.31
C LYS A 436 -22.76 -13.00 2.78
N ASN A 437 -23.85 -13.51 2.21
CA ASN A 437 -24.03 -13.69 0.75
C ASN A 437 -24.88 -12.59 0.09
N THR A 438 -25.29 -11.57 0.84
CA THR A 438 -26.08 -10.46 0.28
C THR A 438 -25.29 -9.70 -0.77
N ILE A 439 -25.91 -9.47 -1.93
CA ILE A 439 -25.32 -8.71 -3.03
C ILE A 439 -25.43 -7.22 -2.73
N ILE A 440 -24.33 -6.49 -2.92
CA ILE A 440 -24.27 -5.04 -2.76
C ILE A 440 -24.05 -4.40 -4.12
N VAL A 441 -25.03 -3.64 -4.60
CA VAL A 441 -24.91 -2.94 -5.89
C VAL A 441 -24.45 -1.51 -5.63
N SER A 442 -23.16 -1.26 -5.76
CA SER A 442 -22.55 0.07 -5.69
C SER A 442 -21.17 0.06 -6.36
N ARG A 443 -20.74 1.21 -6.87
CA ARG A 443 -19.37 1.46 -7.34
C ARG A 443 -18.45 2.01 -6.25
N ASP A 444 -18.97 2.36 -5.07
CA ASP A 444 -18.13 2.88 -3.99
C ASP A 444 -17.32 1.75 -3.35
N LEU A 445 -16.01 1.96 -3.20
CA LEU A 445 -15.11 1.00 -2.56
C LEU A 445 -15.19 1.06 -1.02
N MET A 446 -15.99 1.97 -0.45
CA MET A 446 -16.27 2.11 0.97
C MET A 446 -15.02 2.30 1.83
N ARG A 447 -13.98 2.89 1.24
CA ARG A 447 -12.64 3.07 1.85
C ARG A 447 -12.71 3.80 3.19
N ASN A 448 -13.59 4.80 3.30
CA ASN A 448 -13.80 5.58 4.53
C ASN A 448 -14.28 4.73 5.72
N HIS A 449 -14.94 3.59 5.48
CA HIS A 449 -15.41 2.70 6.53
C HIS A 449 -14.33 1.75 7.00
N VAL A 450 -13.48 1.29 6.07
CA VAL A 450 -12.27 0.50 6.40
C VAL A 450 -11.36 1.28 7.36
N PHE A 451 -11.17 2.58 7.12
CA PHE A 451 -10.35 3.43 7.99
C PHE A 451 -10.89 3.58 9.42
N LYS A 452 -12.19 3.32 9.65
CA LYS A 452 -12.79 3.39 11.00
C LYS A 452 -12.63 2.09 11.80
N LEU A 453 -12.19 1.01 11.15
CA LEU A 453 -11.82 -0.21 11.84
C LEU A 453 -10.39 -0.02 12.37
N ASN A 454 -10.17 -0.25 13.67
CA ASN A 454 -8.85 -0.12 14.27
C ASN A 454 -8.01 -1.39 14.12
N ASP A 455 -8.65 -2.55 13.98
CA ASP A 455 -7.98 -3.84 13.84
C ASP A 455 -7.72 -4.19 12.36
N ILE A 456 -6.46 -4.49 12.04
CA ILE A 456 -6.04 -4.92 10.71
C ILE A 456 -6.78 -6.19 10.23
N LYS A 457 -7.04 -7.15 11.12
CA LYS A 457 -7.75 -8.39 10.76
C LYS A 457 -9.16 -8.06 10.29
N LEU A 458 -9.86 -7.18 11.02
CA LEU A 458 -11.19 -6.71 10.63
C LEU A 458 -11.18 -5.94 9.31
N LYS A 459 -10.16 -5.10 9.05
CA LYS A 459 -10.00 -4.41 7.75
C LYS A 459 -9.87 -5.40 6.59
N ILE A 460 -9.10 -6.46 6.79
CA ILE A 460 -8.90 -7.52 5.79
C ILE A 460 -10.19 -8.30 5.57
N LEU A 461 -10.86 -8.74 6.65
CA LEU A 461 -12.14 -9.45 6.57
C LEU A 461 -13.20 -8.59 5.87
N PHE A 462 -13.30 -7.30 6.19
CA PHE A 462 -14.20 -6.37 5.50
C PHE A 462 -13.90 -6.30 4.01
N SER A 463 -12.63 -6.15 3.64
CA SER A 463 -12.20 -6.04 2.25
C SER A 463 -12.52 -7.32 1.47
N ARG A 464 -12.28 -8.50 2.07
CA ARG A 464 -12.63 -9.80 1.49
C ARG A 464 -14.13 -9.95 1.28
N TRP A 465 -14.92 -9.65 2.30
CA TRP A 465 -16.38 -9.72 2.23
C TRP A 465 -16.93 -8.77 1.15
N LEU A 466 -16.52 -7.50 1.16
CA LEU A 466 -16.98 -6.51 0.20
C LEU A 466 -16.63 -6.91 -1.24
N LEU A 467 -15.41 -7.37 -1.50
CA LEU A 467 -14.98 -7.82 -2.83
C LEU A 467 -15.77 -9.03 -3.35
N GLN A 468 -16.34 -9.85 -2.46
CA GLN A 468 -17.13 -11.02 -2.82
C GLN A 468 -18.61 -10.72 -3.02
N CYS A 469 -19.11 -9.64 -2.42
CA CYS A 469 -20.52 -9.27 -2.44
C CYS A 469 -20.84 -8.10 -3.40
N GLN A 470 -19.83 -7.31 -3.76
CA GLN A 470 -20.03 -6.07 -4.50
C GLN A 470 -20.18 -6.28 -6.02
N TYR A 471 -21.31 -5.84 -6.55
CA TYR A 471 -21.60 -5.79 -7.97
C TYR A 471 -21.47 -4.33 -8.44
N GLN A 472 -20.50 -4.06 -9.30
CA GLN A 472 -20.26 -2.71 -9.80
C GLN A 472 -20.98 -2.50 -11.13
N LEU A 473 -21.89 -1.54 -11.18
CA LEU A 473 -22.63 -1.23 -12.40
C LEU A 473 -21.70 -0.62 -13.46
N LEU A 474 -21.54 -1.28 -14.61
CA LEU A 474 -20.74 -0.77 -15.72
C LEU A 474 -21.58 0.15 -16.61
N HIS A 475 -22.70 -0.37 -17.13
CA HIS A 475 -23.64 0.40 -17.93
C HIS A 475 -25.01 -0.30 -17.99
N ILE A 476 -26.02 0.46 -18.40
CA ILE A 476 -27.36 -0.01 -18.74
C ILE A 476 -27.62 0.46 -20.16
N ASN A 477 -28.04 -0.43 -21.05
CA ASN A 477 -28.37 -0.06 -22.43
C ASN A 477 -29.79 0.51 -22.54
N ASP A 478 -30.16 1.00 -23.73
CA ASP A 478 -31.46 1.62 -23.97
C ASP A 478 -32.65 0.65 -23.77
N SER A 479 -32.42 -0.66 -23.89
CA SER A 479 -33.45 -1.68 -23.61
C SER A 479 -33.61 -2.01 -22.12
N GLY A 480 -32.83 -1.39 -21.22
CA GLY A 480 -32.85 -1.64 -19.79
C GLY A 480 -32.06 -2.88 -19.36
N LYS A 481 -31.27 -3.49 -20.25
CA LYS A 481 -30.35 -4.58 -19.92
C LYS A 481 -29.18 -4.02 -19.13
N VAL A 482 -28.93 -4.64 -17.97
CA VAL A 482 -27.94 -4.20 -17.00
C VAL A 482 -26.65 -5.02 -17.15
N PHE A 483 -25.51 -4.33 -17.18
CA PHE A 483 -24.19 -4.94 -17.25
C PHE A 483 -23.38 -4.62 -16.00
N PHE A 484 -23.07 -5.65 -15.21
CA PHE A 484 -22.26 -5.55 -14.01
C PHE A 484 -20.83 -6.05 -14.26
N LYS A 485 -19.88 -5.48 -13.52
CA LYS A 485 -18.64 -6.15 -13.16
C LYS A 485 -18.93 -6.98 -11.91
N TYR A 486 -18.90 -8.29 -12.09
CA TYR A 486 -19.13 -9.27 -11.03
C TYR A 486 -17.87 -9.48 -10.16
N PRO A 487 -18.03 -9.89 -8.90
CA PRO A 487 -16.95 -10.42 -8.08
C PRO A 487 -16.16 -11.51 -8.82
N LEU A 488 -14.85 -11.58 -8.55
CA LEU A 488 -14.03 -12.66 -9.06
C LEU A 488 -14.50 -14.00 -8.46
N PRO A 489 -14.48 -15.10 -9.23
CA PRO A 489 -14.86 -16.43 -8.72
C PRO A 489 -13.84 -17.03 -7.74
N TYR A 490 -12.78 -16.30 -7.40
CA TYR A 490 -11.72 -16.69 -6.48
C TYR A 490 -11.23 -15.48 -5.67
N SER A 491 -10.63 -15.74 -4.50
CA SER A 491 -10.06 -14.70 -3.63
C SER A 491 -8.61 -14.41 -3.95
N ARG A 492 -8.22 -13.13 -4.07
CA ARG A 492 -6.86 -12.70 -4.44
C ARG A 492 -5.89 -12.66 -3.25
N THR A 493 -5.78 -13.78 -2.56
CA THR A 493 -4.88 -13.99 -1.42
C THR A 493 -4.11 -15.28 -1.60
N ALA A 494 -3.06 -15.52 -0.81
CA ALA A 494 -2.33 -16.78 -0.89
C ALA A 494 -3.26 -17.97 -0.57
N GLN A 495 -3.18 -19.03 -1.36
CA GLN A 495 -4.02 -20.22 -1.22
C GLN A 495 -3.21 -21.49 -1.29
N LYS A 496 -3.47 -22.43 -0.38
CA LYS A 496 -2.97 -23.80 -0.45
C LYS A 496 -4.07 -24.71 -0.96
N ILE A 497 -3.88 -25.34 -2.10
CA ILE A 497 -4.83 -26.28 -2.70
C ILE A 497 -4.13 -27.64 -2.85
N GLY A 498 -4.55 -28.61 -2.03
CA GLY A 498 -3.78 -29.83 -1.83
C GLY A 498 -2.38 -29.49 -1.27
N ASN A 499 -1.34 -29.92 -1.97
CA ASN A 499 0.06 -29.65 -1.62
C ASN A 499 0.69 -28.51 -2.43
N ILE A 500 -0.11 -27.73 -3.15
CA ILE A 500 0.35 -26.68 -4.07
C ILE A 500 -0.07 -25.31 -3.53
N TRP A 501 0.89 -24.39 -3.42
CA TRP A 501 0.64 -23.00 -3.06
C TRP A 501 0.44 -22.15 -4.31
N HIS A 502 -0.51 -21.23 -4.24
CA HIS A 502 -0.73 -20.17 -5.21
C HIS A 502 -0.60 -18.84 -4.50
N LEU A 503 0.41 -18.05 -4.85
CA LEU A 503 0.66 -16.74 -4.26
C LEU A 503 0.30 -15.65 -5.27
N PRO A 504 -0.58 -14.69 -4.96
CA PRO A 504 -0.89 -13.60 -5.88
C PRO A 504 0.35 -12.71 -6.06
N CYS A 505 0.61 -12.29 -7.29
CA CYS A 505 1.71 -11.39 -7.63
C CYS A 505 1.21 -9.98 -7.94
N ASP A 506 2.08 -8.99 -7.83
CA ASP A 506 1.78 -7.64 -8.30
C ASP A 506 1.70 -7.58 -9.84
N ASP A 507 0.59 -7.03 -10.34
CA ASP A 507 0.40 -6.77 -11.76
C ASP A 507 1.02 -5.42 -12.11
N SER A 508 2.24 -5.42 -12.64
CA SER A 508 2.86 -4.23 -13.24
C SER A 508 2.20 -3.77 -14.54
N SER A 509 1.26 -4.56 -15.08
CA SER A 509 0.54 -4.27 -16.32
C SER A 509 -0.77 -3.53 -16.04
N ASN A 510 -1.02 -2.42 -16.74
CA ASN A 510 -2.24 -1.60 -16.65
C ASN A 510 -3.56 -2.31 -17.04
N ASN A 511 -3.54 -3.62 -17.29
CA ASN A 511 -4.73 -4.38 -17.67
C ASN A 511 -5.41 -4.95 -16.42
N SER A 512 -6.55 -4.34 -16.04
CA SER A 512 -7.28 -4.63 -14.82
C SER A 512 -7.85 -6.05 -14.71
N ASP A 513 -7.87 -6.80 -15.81
CA ASP A 513 -8.55 -8.09 -15.89
C ASP A 513 -7.59 -9.29 -15.96
N LEU A 514 -6.27 -9.01 -15.95
CA LEU A 514 -5.22 -10.02 -15.89
C LEU A 514 -4.63 -10.05 -14.49
N HIS A 515 -4.57 -11.23 -13.87
CA HIS A 515 -4.01 -11.42 -12.54
C HIS A 515 -2.88 -12.43 -12.55
N LYS A 516 -1.68 -11.99 -12.18
CA LYS A 516 -0.52 -12.87 -12.03
C LYS A 516 -0.54 -13.63 -10.71
N TRP A 517 -0.18 -14.91 -10.78
CA TRP A 517 -0.04 -15.79 -9.62
C TRP A 517 1.22 -16.63 -9.77
N LEU A 518 1.91 -16.89 -8.66
CA LEU A 518 3.00 -17.84 -8.57
C LEU A 518 2.45 -19.19 -8.10
N CYS A 519 2.51 -20.20 -8.97
CA CYS A 519 2.15 -21.57 -8.67
C CYS A 519 3.39 -22.33 -8.19
N LEU A 520 3.37 -22.81 -6.94
CA LEU A 520 4.45 -23.50 -6.25
C LEU A 520 4.05 -24.95 -5.99
N SER A 521 4.61 -25.88 -6.75
CA SER A 521 4.31 -27.31 -6.64
C SER A 521 5.56 -28.11 -6.27
N LYS A 522 5.34 -29.21 -5.54
CA LYS A 522 6.39 -30.20 -5.30
C LYS A 522 6.86 -30.83 -6.61
#